data_AF-M7B049-F1
#
_entry.id   AF-M7B049-F1
#
_cell.length_a   1.000
_cell.length_b   1.000
_cell.length_c   1.000
_cell.angle_alpha   90.00
_cell.angle_beta   90.00
_cell.angle_gamma   90.00
#
_symmetry.space_group_name_H-M   'P 1'
#
loop_
_entity.id
_entity.type
_entity.pdbx_description
1 polymer ?
#
loop_
_entity_poly.entity_id
_entity_poly.type
_entity_poly.pdbx_seq_one_letter_code
_entity_poly.pdbx_strand_id
1 'polypeptide(L)'
;METAEGAPEKHGRIVVELECVCKRERLLGDVLCFLHHAEEDLSDNEQGPFRVHILCSSSLLDVGKTILWFHSLVGQAWALMAHNYSFQLTAQPSASSCKLRLAYESGRALCIEIILGVQQGDTLVFLASHGAETGHLSSTVWVETFAVQEMLFFQLVSRYAPQDSCHLKCLQILIHLKECRLPTLENRVLTTYHFKTALMHLLLLLPLSEWRPEQLAQRLRDTLSYLHRGLEAKCLYHFLIGNSALPNQIPVPKACPQPLNLFQHLALEPAAHAQALSEFLETMEQVRALLPQRSK
;
A
#
# COMPACT_ATOMS: atom_id res chain seq x y z
N MET A 1 -8.08 2.41 -26.50
CA MET A 1 -8.74 3.10 -25.38
C MET A 1 -7.88 2.79 -24.18
N GLU A 2 -6.83 3.57 -24.05
CA GLU A 2 -5.74 3.38 -23.10
C GLU A 2 -6.09 4.18 -21.84
N THR A 3 -6.23 3.50 -20.71
CA THR A 3 -6.43 4.13 -19.41
C THR A 3 -5.09 4.19 -18.70
N ALA A 4 -4.64 5.42 -18.45
CA ALA A 4 -3.47 5.75 -17.68
C ALA A 4 -3.73 5.48 -16.19
N GLU A 5 -3.01 4.51 -15.63
CA GLU A 5 -2.91 4.30 -14.18
C GLU A 5 -1.51 4.69 -13.70
N GLY A 6 -1.51 5.30 -12.51
CA GLY A 6 -0.44 6.15 -12.01
C GLY A 6 0.87 5.44 -11.67
N ALA A 7 1.96 6.20 -11.83
CA ALA A 7 3.35 5.86 -11.52
C ALA A 7 3.91 4.60 -12.23
N PRO A 8 5.20 4.56 -12.59
CA PRO A 8 5.82 3.32 -13.07
C PRO A 8 5.97 2.37 -11.88
N GLU A 9 4.92 1.61 -11.59
CA GLU A 9 4.99 0.51 -10.64
C GLU A 9 6.00 -0.52 -11.17
N LYS A 10 7.00 -0.86 -10.35
CA LYS A 10 7.93 -1.92 -10.71
C LYS A 10 7.24 -3.25 -10.48
N HIS A 11 7.02 -3.97 -11.57
CA HIS A 11 6.38 -5.26 -11.57
C HIS A 11 7.41 -6.37 -11.43
N GLY A 12 7.15 -7.29 -10.50
CA GLY A 12 7.96 -8.48 -10.26
C GLY A 12 7.17 -9.76 -10.51
N ARG A 13 7.90 -10.85 -10.69
CA ARG A 13 7.35 -12.21 -10.68
C ARG A 13 8.14 -13.03 -9.68
N ILE A 14 7.43 -13.87 -8.93
CA ILE A 14 8.02 -14.69 -7.88
C ILE A 14 8.05 -16.12 -8.40
N VAL A 15 9.25 -16.65 -8.60
CA VAL A 15 9.45 -18.05 -8.96
C VAL A 15 9.50 -18.87 -7.68
N VAL A 16 8.67 -19.90 -7.61
CA VAL A 16 8.64 -20.85 -6.51
C VAL A 16 9.35 -22.11 -6.95
N GLU A 17 10.45 -22.40 -6.27
CA GLU A 17 11.22 -23.63 -6.43
C GLU A 17 11.10 -24.44 -5.15
N LEU A 18 10.94 -25.76 -5.30
CA LEU A 18 10.93 -26.67 -4.18
C LEU A 18 12.37 -27.11 -3.88
N GLU A 19 12.78 -26.97 -2.63
CA GLU A 19 14.05 -27.48 -2.12
C GLU A 19 13.82 -28.71 -1.24
N CYS A 20 14.77 -29.65 -1.26
CA CYS A 20 14.71 -30.83 -0.39
C CYS A 20 15.02 -30.42 1.04
N VAL A 21 14.04 -30.59 1.93
CA VAL A 21 14.19 -30.34 3.37
C VAL A 21 14.13 -31.61 4.21
N CYS A 22 14.23 -32.81 3.62
CA CYS A 22 14.16 -34.10 4.34
C CYS A 22 15.11 -34.20 5.53
N LYS A 23 16.31 -33.59 5.44
CA LYS A 23 17.25 -33.57 6.57
C LYS A 23 16.70 -32.78 7.75
N ARG A 24 16.06 -31.63 7.50
CA ARG A 24 15.45 -30.78 8.53
C ARG A 24 14.19 -31.42 9.10
N GLU A 25 13.35 -31.95 8.22
CA GLU A 25 12.15 -32.72 8.58
C GLU A 25 12.48 -33.88 9.55
N ARG A 26 13.46 -34.72 9.22
CA ARG A 26 13.86 -35.85 10.09
C ARG A 26 14.47 -35.42 11.42
N LEU A 27 15.16 -34.29 11.47
CA LEU A 27 15.89 -33.83 12.65
C LEU A 27 15.03 -32.97 13.59
N LEU A 28 14.19 -32.11 13.03
CA LEU A 28 13.42 -31.10 13.77
C LEU A 28 11.90 -31.34 13.70
N GLY A 29 11.39 -31.99 12.66
CA GLY A 29 9.96 -32.21 12.46
C GLY A 29 9.13 -30.94 12.27
N ASP A 30 9.78 -29.78 12.09
CA ASP A 30 9.13 -28.46 11.99
C ASP A 30 8.72 -28.08 10.57
N VAL A 31 9.11 -28.89 9.58
CA VAL A 31 8.81 -28.73 8.16
C VAL A 31 8.56 -30.11 7.53
N LEU A 32 7.80 -30.12 6.43
CA LEU A 32 7.60 -31.32 5.60
C LEU A 32 8.34 -31.18 4.27
N CYS A 33 8.97 -32.25 3.78
CA CYS A 33 9.65 -32.24 2.49
C CYS A 33 8.70 -32.59 1.33
N PHE A 34 8.10 -31.55 0.75
CA PHE A 34 7.19 -31.65 -0.39
C PHE A 34 7.78 -32.29 -1.67
N LEU A 35 9.12 -32.35 -1.81
CA LEU A 35 9.76 -33.03 -2.94
C LEU A 35 9.72 -34.56 -2.87
N HIS A 36 9.72 -35.11 -1.65
CA HIS A 36 9.95 -36.55 -1.44
C HIS A 36 8.80 -37.23 -0.70
N HIS A 37 7.92 -36.46 -0.08
CA HIS A 37 6.60 -36.94 0.36
C HIS A 37 5.62 -36.81 -0.81
N ALA A 38 5.64 -37.78 -1.73
CA ALA A 38 4.68 -37.87 -2.82
C ALA A 38 3.39 -38.58 -2.37
N GLU A 39 2.27 -37.86 -2.50
CA GLU A 39 0.83 -38.19 -2.59
C GLU A 39 0.20 -39.51 -2.09
N GLU A 40 0.90 -40.56 -1.65
CA GLU A 40 0.30 -41.89 -1.39
C GLU A 40 -0.05 -42.17 0.09
N ASP A 41 0.41 -41.37 1.06
CA ASP A 41 0.25 -41.67 2.49
C ASP A 41 -0.75 -40.77 3.26
N LEU A 42 -1.58 -39.98 2.58
CA LEU A 42 -2.57 -39.11 3.24
C LEU A 42 -3.98 -39.64 3.01
N SER A 43 -4.37 -40.57 3.87
CA SER A 43 -5.74 -41.04 4.03
C SER A 43 -6.75 -39.90 4.05
N ASP A 44 -7.91 -40.14 3.43
CA ASP A 44 -9.12 -39.33 3.20
C ASP A 44 -9.77 -38.60 4.40
N ASN A 45 -9.03 -38.27 5.46
CA ASN A 45 -9.51 -37.43 6.55
C ASN A 45 -8.33 -36.61 7.09
N GLU A 46 -8.55 -35.30 7.21
CA GLU A 46 -7.60 -34.27 7.68
C GLU A 46 -6.69 -33.67 6.59
N GLN A 47 -7.23 -32.67 5.89
CA GLN A 47 -6.55 -31.54 5.24
C GLN A 47 -5.01 -31.66 5.07
N GLY A 48 -4.58 -32.37 4.02
CA GLY A 48 -3.16 -32.57 3.66
C GLY A 48 -2.42 -31.31 3.16
N PRO A 49 -1.08 -31.35 3.06
CA PRO A 49 -0.20 -30.21 3.25
C PRO A 49 -0.03 -29.39 1.96
N PHE A 50 0.23 -28.09 2.14
CA PHE A 50 0.46 -27.03 1.15
C PHE A 50 0.96 -27.51 -0.23
N ARG A 51 0.05 -27.76 -1.18
CA ARG A 51 0.43 -28.11 -2.54
C ARG A 51 0.84 -26.84 -3.29
N VAL A 52 2.07 -26.76 -3.77
CA VAL A 52 2.59 -25.57 -4.48
C VAL A 52 1.72 -25.15 -5.67
N HIS A 53 1.06 -26.11 -6.35
CA HIS A 53 0.11 -25.80 -7.44
C HIS A 53 -1.19 -25.12 -6.98
N ILE A 54 -1.54 -25.21 -5.69
CA ILE A 54 -2.67 -24.48 -5.11
C ILE A 54 -2.37 -22.99 -5.14
N LEU A 55 -1.10 -22.58 -4.98
CA LEU A 55 -0.70 -21.17 -4.98
C LEU A 55 -0.06 -20.69 -6.28
N CYS A 56 0.49 -21.60 -7.09
CA CYS A 56 1.28 -21.23 -8.26
C CYS A 56 0.53 -21.50 -9.57
N SER A 57 0.77 -20.65 -10.56
CA SER A 57 0.42 -20.88 -11.96
C SER A 57 1.73 -21.20 -12.70
N SER A 58 1.91 -22.47 -13.10
CA SER A 58 3.24 -23.02 -13.42
C SER A 58 4.15 -22.95 -12.16
N SER A 59 5.37 -22.43 -12.29
CA SER A 59 6.33 -22.16 -11.21
C SER A 59 6.21 -20.76 -10.64
N LEU A 60 5.23 -19.96 -11.07
CA LEU A 60 5.08 -18.58 -10.61
C LEU A 60 4.01 -18.48 -9.52
N LEU A 61 4.33 -17.78 -8.43
CA LEU A 61 3.35 -17.50 -7.38
C LEU A 61 2.22 -16.64 -7.93
N ASP A 62 1.00 -17.18 -7.90
CA ASP A 62 -0.18 -16.54 -8.45
C ASP A 62 -0.92 -15.79 -7.34
N VAL A 63 -1.12 -14.48 -7.56
CA VAL A 63 -1.75 -13.55 -6.63
C VAL A 63 -3.16 -14.01 -6.28
N GLY A 64 -3.99 -14.33 -7.28
CA GLY A 64 -5.39 -14.72 -7.08
C GLY A 64 -5.50 -16.02 -6.30
N LYS A 65 -4.71 -17.02 -6.67
CA LYS A 65 -4.62 -18.29 -5.93
C LYS A 65 -4.15 -18.10 -4.49
N THR A 66 -3.15 -17.24 -4.27
CA THR A 66 -2.63 -16.93 -2.94
C THR A 66 -3.68 -16.22 -2.07
N ILE A 67 -4.43 -15.28 -2.62
CA ILE A 67 -5.53 -14.60 -1.92
C ILE A 67 -6.64 -15.58 -1.58
N LEU A 68 -7.05 -16.45 -2.50
CA LEU A 68 -8.08 -17.47 -2.25
C LEU A 68 -7.67 -18.46 -1.15
N TRP A 69 -6.43 -18.92 -1.18
CA TRP A 69 -5.87 -19.76 -0.12
C TRP A 69 -5.90 -19.04 1.24
N PHE A 70 -5.47 -17.78 1.29
CA PHE A 70 -5.48 -17.00 2.53
C PHE A 70 -6.92 -16.77 3.04
N HIS A 71 -7.88 -16.50 2.16
CA HIS A 71 -9.29 -16.41 2.52
C HIS A 71 -9.82 -17.73 3.11
N SER A 72 -9.44 -18.87 2.54
CA SER A 72 -9.80 -20.19 3.09
C SER A 72 -9.25 -20.37 4.50
N LEU A 73 -7.98 -20.02 4.73
CA LEU A 73 -7.38 -20.07 6.07
C LEU A 73 -8.10 -19.18 7.08
N VAL A 74 -8.40 -17.93 6.71
CA VAL A 74 -9.15 -17.01 7.58
C VAL A 74 -10.54 -17.58 7.88
N GLY A 75 -11.22 -18.16 6.90
CA GLY A 75 -12.54 -18.80 7.09
C GLY A 75 -12.49 -19.98 8.05
N GLN A 76 -11.48 -20.84 7.93
CA GLN A 76 -11.29 -21.99 8.82
C GLN A 76 -10.96 -21.54 10.26
N ALA A 77 -10.03 -20.59 10.42
CA ALA A 77 -9.71 -20.03 11.73
C ALA A 77 -10.93 -19.35 12.37
N TRP A 78 -11.70 -18.59 11.60
CA TRP A 78 -12.92 -17.95 12.06
C TRP A 78 -13.96 -18.98 12.53
N ALA A 79 -14.16 -20.08 11.80
CA ALA A 79 -15.10 -21.13 12.20
C ALA A 79 -14.78 -21.72 13.59
N LEU A 80 -13.51 -21.80 13.97
CA LEU A 80 -13.07 -22.29 15.28
C LEU A 80 -13.30 -21.28 16.40
N MET A 81 -13.26 -19.98 16.13
CA MET A 81 -13.27 -18.93 17.16
C MET A 81 -14.50 -18.02 17.16
N ALA A 82 -15.37 -18.09 16.14
CA ALA A 82 -16.52 -17.19 15.95
C ALA A 82 -17.43 -17.09 17.18
N HIS A 83 -17.58 -18.19 17.93
CA HIS A 83 -18.42 -18.25 19.13
C HIS A 83 -17.96 -17.33 20.28
N ASN A 84 -16.70 -16.86 20.25
CA ASN A 84 -16.15 -15.97 21.29
C ASN A 84 -16.36 -14.48 21.00
N TYR A 85 -17.00 -14.13 19.87
CA TYR A 85 -17.11 -12.75 19.42
C TYR A 85 -18.54 -12.35 19.10
N SER A 86 -18.92 -11.13 19.46
CA SER A 86 -20.23 -10.53 19.19
C SER A 86 -20.27 -9.77 17.85
N PHE A 87 -19.54 -10.25 16.84
CA PHE A 87 -19.51 -9.69 15.49
C PHE A 87 -19.37 -10.81 14.47
N GLN A 88 -19.85 -10.56 13.25
CA GLN A 88 -19.70 -11.47 12.13
C GLN A 88 -18.52 -11.06 11.25
N LEU A 89 -17.64 -11.99 10.91
CA LEU A 89 -16.57 -11.81 9.94
C LEU A 89 -16.99 -12.39 8.60
N THR A 90 -16.89 -11.61 7.53
CA THR A 90 -17.19 -12.06 6.16
C THR A 90 -16.07 -11.66 5.21
N ALA A 91 -15.60 -12.62 4.41
CA ALA A 91 -14.70 -12.32 3.29
C ALA A 91 -15.47 -11.57 2.19
N GLN A 92 -14.85 -10.55 1.61
CA GLN A 92 -15.38 -9.78 0.49
C GLN A 92 -14.63 -10.15 -0.79
N PRO A 93 -15.30 -10.20 -1.95
CA PRO A 93 -14.64 -10.50 -3.22
C PRO A 93 -13.56 -9.47 -3.55
N SER A 94 -12.35 -9.94 -3.86
CA SER A 94 -11.23 -9.12 -4.32
C SER A 94 -10.21 -10.00 -5.04
N ALA A 95 -9.61 -9.48 -6.11
CA ALA A 95 -8.60 -10.19 -6.91
C ALA A 95 -7.16 -9.82 -6.53
N SER A 96 -6.98 -8.80 -5.70
CA SER A 96 -5.71 -8.09 -5.44
C SER A 96 -5.34 -8.01 -3.94
N SER A 97 -6.32 -8.21 -3.07
CA SER A 97 -6.16 -8.12 -1.62
C SER A 97 -7.18 -8.99 -0.90
N CYS A 98 -6.94 -9.33 0.36
CA CYS A 98 -7.92 -10.00 1.20
C CYS A 98 -8.77 -8.94 1.92
N LYS A 99 -9.99 -8.71 1.43
CA LYS A 99 -10.94 -7.78 2.03
C LYS A 99 -11.84 -8.54 3.01
N LEU A 100 -11.90 -8.08 4.26
CA LEU A 100 -12.71 -8.66 5.33
C LEU A 100 -13.66 -7.61 5.88
N ARG A 101 -14.92 -7.98 6.09
CA ARG A 101 -15.93 -7.12 6.70
C ARG A 101 -16.36 -7.70 8.04
N LEU A 102 -16.17 -6.91 9.09
CA LEU A 102 -16.61 -7.19 10.44
C LEU A 102 -17.92 -6.43 10.67
N ALA A 103 -19.03 -7.15 10.84
CA ALA A 103 -20.33 -6.56 11.13
C ALA A 103 -20.68 -6.78 12.60
N TYR A 104 -20.86 -5.69 13.34
CA TYR A 104 -21.29 -5.71 14.74
C TYR A 104 -22.82 -5.75 14.83
N GLU A 105 -23.34 -6.31 15.92
CA GLU A 105 -24.78 -6.31 16.22
C GLU A 105 -25.38 -4.90 16.27
N SER A 106 -24.56 -3.89 16.60
CA SER A 106 -24.96 -2.48 16.60
C SER A 106 -25.25 -1.91 15.20
N GLY A 107 -25.15 -2.71 14.13
CA GLY A 107 -25.26 -2.27 12.74
C GLY A 107 -24.01 -1.55 12.20
N ARG A 108 -22.98 -1.37 13.03
CA ARG A 108 -21.69 -0.81 12.59
C ARG A 108 -20.90 -1.89 11.86
N ALA A 109 -20.10 -1.47 10.88
CA ALA A 109 -19.18 -2.37 10.20
C ALA A 109 -17.78 -1.77 10.10
N LEU A 110 -16.78 -2.63 10.16
CA LEU A 110 -15.39 -2.31 9.87
C LEU A 110 -14.95 -3.12 8.65
N CYS A 111 -14.31 -2.47 7.69
CA CYS A 111 -13.67 -3.13 6.56
C CYS A 111 -12.16 -3.17 6.84
N ILE A 112 -11.56 -4.35 6.72
CA ILE A 112 -10.13 -4.58 6.84
C ILE A 112 -9.64 -5.05 5.48
N GLU A 113 -8.61 -4.41 4.95
CA GLU A 113 -7.93 -4.85 3.75
C GLU A 113 -6.54 -5.36 4.12
N ILE A 114 -6.27 -6.61 3.79
CA ILE A 114 -4.98 -7.28 4.02
C ILE A 114 -4.31 -7.45 2.67
N ILE A 115 -3.15 -6.82 2.50
CA ILE A 115 -2.32 -6.93 1.31
C ILE A 115 -1.22 -7.95 1.61
N LEU A 116 -1.09 -8.96 0.76
CA LEU A 116 -0.05 -9.98 0.91
C LEU A 116 1.25 -9.44 0.32
N GLY A 117 2.36 -9.64 1.02
CA GLY A 117 3.67 -9.17 0.60
C GLY A 117 4.74 -10.25 0.75
N VAL A 118 5.55 -10.45 -0.28
CA VAL A 118 6.73 -11.32 -0.26
C VAL A 118 7.98 -10.46 -0.17
N GLN A 119 8.76 -10.66 0.89
CA GLN A 119 9.98 -9.90 1.16
C GLN A 119 11.09 -10.29 0.18
N GLN A 120 11.80 -9.29 -0.35
CA GLN A 120 12.94 -9.49 -1.23
C GLN A 120 14.23 -9.71 -0.42
N GLY A 121 14.61 -10.98 -0.21
CA GLY A 121 15.80 -11.35 0.57
C GLY A 121 15.77 -10.75 1.97
N ASP A 122 16.92 -10.26 2.45
CA ASP A 122 17.03 -9.58 3.75
C ASP A 122 16.74 -8.07 3.68
N THR A 123 16.17 -7.59 2.58
CA THR A 123 15.80 -6.17 2.42
C THR A 123 14.43 -5.88 3.01
N LEU A 124 14.10 -4.61 3.25
CA LEU A 124 12.75 -4.21 3.67
C LEU A 124 11.82 -3.91 2.48
N VAL A 125 12.13 -4.40 1.28
CA VAL A 125 11.27 -4.24 0.11
C VAL A 125 10.45 -5.50 -0.11
N PHE A 126 9.20 -5.27 -0.49
CA PHE A 126 8.21 -6.34 -0.66
C PHE A 126 7.63 -6.28 -2.07
N LEU A 127 7.30 -7.45 -2.61
CA LEU A 127 6.41 -7.61 -3.74
C LEU A 127 5.01 -7.85 -3.19
N ALA A 128 4.07 -6.95 -3.45
CA ALA A 128 2.72 -6.93 -2.90
C ALA A 128 1.65 -7.34 -3.92
N SER A 129 0.54 -7.88 -3.41
CA SER A 129 -0.56 -8.41 -4.20
C SER A 129 -1.44 -7.34 -4.88
N HIS A 130 -1.35 -6.08 -4.46
CA HIS A 130 -2.26 -5.01 -4.87
C HIS A 130 -2.19 -4.59 -6.35
N GLY A 131 -1.24 -5.10 -7.13
CA GLY A 131 -1.08 -4.77 -8.55
C GLY A 131 -2.07 -5.42 -9.52
N ALA A 132 -2.87 -6.38 -9.04
CA ALA A 132 -3.77 -7.13 -9.91
C ALA A 132 -5.07 -6.37 -10.28
N GLU A 133 -5.32 -5.16 -9.74
CA GLU A 133 -6.54 -4.38 -10.03
C GLU A 133 -6.52 -3.72 -11.41
N THR A 134 -5.35 -3.50 -11.99
CA THR A 134 -5.25 -3.06 -13.39
C THR A 134 -5.56 -4.28 -14.26
N GLY A 135 -6.80 -4.40 -14.77
CA GLY A 135 -7.41 -5.58 -15.41
C GLY A 135 -6.73 -6.15 -16.67
N HIS A 136 -5.44 -5.84 -16.88
CA HIS A 136 -4.60 -6.26 -17.99
C HIS A 136 -3.31 -6.99 -17.55
N LEU A 137 -3.01 -7.07 -16.25
CA LEU A 137 -1.82 -7.78 -15.77
C LEU A 137 -2.11 -9.26 -15.49
N SER A 138 -1.15 -10.13 -15.82
CA SER A 138 -1.23 -11.55 -15.47
C SER A 138 -1.36 -11.71 -13.95
N SER A 139 -2.16 -12.67 -13.49
CA SER A 139 -2.32 -13.04 -12.07
C SER A 139 -1.01 -13.41 -11.36
N THR A 140 0.10 -13.54 -12.09
CA THR A 140 1.44 -13.83 -11.57
C THR A 140 2.30 -12.58 -11.35
N VAL A 141 1.77 -11.40 -11.63
CA VAL A 141 2.47 -10.12 -11.46
C VAL A 141 2.23 -9.56 -10.06
N TRP A 142 3.31 -9.25 -9.37
CA TRP A 142 3.33 -8.60 -8.06
C TRP A 142 3.93 -7.21 -8.19
N VAL A 143 3.54 -6.27 -7.33
CA VAL A 143 4.02 -4.86 -7.39
C VAL A 143 4.99 -4.58 -6.27
N GLU A 144 6.14 -4.00 -6.60
CA GLU A 144 7.12 -3.57 -5.62
C GLU A 144 6.56 -2.44 -4.75
N THR A 145 6.62 -2.62 -3.42
CA THR A 145 6.17 -1.65 -2.45
C THR A 145 7.26 -1.30 -1.45
N PHE A 146 7.22 -0.04 -1.00
CA PHE A 146 8.14 0.52 -0.02
C PHE A 146 7.43 0.98 1.26
N ALA A 147 6.23 0.43 1.53
CA ALA A 147 5.40 0.85 2.66
C ALA A 147 6.14 0.76 4.01
N VAL A 148 7.05 -0.20 4.18
CA VAL A 148 7.87 -0.35 5.40
C VAL A 148 8.85 0.82 5.54
N GLN A 149 9.50 1.24 4.47
CA GLN A 149 10.40 2.40 4.48
C GLN A 149 9.66 3.69 4.76
N GLU A 150 8.46 3.86 4.19
CA GLU A 150 7.61 5.01 4.48
C GLU A 150 7.19 5.04 5.96
N MET A 151 6.81 3.88 6.51
CA MET A 151 6.53 3.74 7.94
C MET A 151 7.75 4.12 8.79
N LEU A 152 8.94 3.59 8.46
CA LEU A 152 10.18 3.93 9.15
C LEU A 152 10.49 5.43 9.08
N PHE A 153 10.21 6.08 7.95
CA PHE A 153 10.36 7.52 7.81
C PHE A 153 9.43 8.28 8.76
N PHE A 154 8.14 7.92 8.82
CA PHE A 154 7.22 8.56 9.76
C PHE A 154 7.56 8.27 11.23
N GLN A 155 8.08 7.08 11.54
CA GLN A 155 8.59 6.76 12.87
C GLN A 155 9.80 7.64 13.24
N LEU A 156 10.72 7.86 12.29
CA LEU A 156 11.85 8.74 12.47
C LEU A 156 11.39 10.18 12.71
N VAL A 157 10.48 10.69 11.89
CA VAL A 157 9.88 12.02 12.06
C VAL A 157 9.23 12.14 13.44
N SER A 158 8.43 11.16 13.85
CA SER A 158 7.75 11.16 15.16
C SER A 158 8.72 11.17 16.35
N ARG A 159 9.93 10.61 16.19
CA ARG A 159 10.97 10.63 17.22
C ARG A 159 11.61 12.01 17.42
N TYR A 160 11.68 12.83 16.38
CA TYR A 160 12.40 14.11 16.41
C TYR A 160 11.50 15.35 16.31
N ALA A 161 10.26 15.18 15.86
CA ALA A 161 9.29 16.27 15.81
C ALA A 161 8.85 16.69 17.23
N PRO A 162 8.38 17.93 17.41
CA PRO A 162 7.77 18.36 18.66
C PRO A 162 6.61 17.45 19.08
N GLN A 163 6.37 17.39 20.40
CA GLN A 163 5.18 16.74 20.94
C GLN A 163 3.92 17.33 20.28
N ASP A 164 2.96 16.46 19.97
CA ASP A 164 1.70 16.79 19.29
C ASP A 164 1.85 17.47 17.92
N SER A 165 3.00 17.28 17.25
CA SER A 165 3.24 17.84 15.93
C SER A 165 2.12 17.55 14.92
N CYS A 166 1.85 18.53 14.05
CA CYS A 166 0.66 18.54 13.21
C CYS A 166 0.79 17.72 11.92
N HIS A 167 1.97 17.16 11.61
CA HIS A 167 2.24 16.53 10.31
C HIS A 167 1.26 15.41 9.93
N LEU A 168 1.00 14.44 10.82
CA LEU A 168 0.02 13.38 10.56
C LEU A 168 -1.42 13.92 10.51
N LYS A 169 -1.74 14.91 11.35
CA LYS A 169 -3.06 15.59 11.30
C LYS A 169 -3.28 16.29 9.97
N CYS A 170 -2.26 16.93 9.39
CA CYS A 170 -2.31 17.50 8.05
C CYS A 170 -2.64 16.43 7.02
N LEU A 171 -1.93 15.29 7.06
CA LEU A 171 -2.16 14.20 6.12
C LEU A 171 -3.58 13.63 6.23
N GLN A 172 -4.03 13.38 7.45
CA GLN A 172 -5.36 12.85 7.74
C GLN A 172 -6.46 13.78 7.23
N ILE A 173 -6.34 15.09 7.45
CA ILE A 173 -7.30 16.07 6.93
C ILE A 173 -7.31 16.04 5.39
N LEU A 174 -6.16 16.05 4.74
CA LEU A 174 -6.08 16.05 3.27
C LEU A 174 -6.66 14.77 2.65
N ILE A 175 -6.35 13.61 3.24
CA ILE A 175 -6.90 12.31 2.82
C ILE A 175 -8.41 12.30 3.03
N HIS A 176 -8.89 12.71 4.21
CA HIS A 176 -10.30 12.74 4.53
C HIS A 176 -11.10 13.64 3.57
N LEU A 177 -10.62 14.86 3.30
CA LEU A 177 -11.28 15.78 2.36
C LEU A 177 -11.33 15.21 0.94
N LYS A 178 -10.29 14.49 0.53
CA LYS A 178 -10.26 13.82 -0.76
C LYS A 178 -11.28 12.68 -0.84
N GLU A 179 -11.38 11.87 0.21
CA GLU A 179 -12.22 10.67 0.28
C GLU A 179 -13.69 10.98 0.57
N CYS A 180 -14.03 12.06 1.28
CA CYS A 180 -15.41 12.45 1.59
C CYS A 180 -16.25 12.84 0.37
N ARG A 181 -15.66 13.03 -0.81
CA ARG A 181 -16.42 13.16 -2.07
C ARG A 181 -16.80 11.77 -2.62
N LEU A 182 -18.06 11.70 -3.09
CA LEU A 182 -18.81 10.51 -3.52
C LEU A 182 -17.95 9.34 -4.05
N PRO A 183 -18.30 8.09 -3.72
CA PRO A 183 -17.64 6.86 -4.18
C PRO A 183 -17.78 6.57 -5.69
N THR A 184 -18.17 7.53 -6.53
CA THR A 184 -18.66 7.30 -7.90
C THR A 184 -17.69 7.67 -9.02
N LEU A 185 -16.40 7.87 -8.77
CA LEU A 185 -15.43 8.01 -9.87
C LEU A 185 -14.24 7.08 -9.64
N GLU A 186 -14.39 5.85 -10.11
CA GLU A 186 -13.33 5.17 -10.85
C GLU A 186 -12.74 6.22 -11.82
N ASN A 187 -11.41 6.36 -11.90
CA ASN A 187 -10.67 7.36 -12.71
C ASN A 187 -10.25 8.68 -12.03
N ARG A 188 -10.04 8.75 -10.70
CA ARG A 188 -9.33 9.91 -10.13
C ARG A 188 -7.84 9.89 -10.48
N VAL A 189 -7.33 11.01 -10.98
CA VAL A 189 -5.93 11.14 -11.36
C VAL A 189 -5.05 11.36 -10.13
N LEU A 190 -5.50 12.19 -9.19
CA LEU A 190 -4.80 12.33 -7.91
C LEU A 190 -5.21 11.19 -6.98
N THR A 191 -4.23 10.54 -6.35
CA THR A 191 -4.44 9.55 -5.28
C THR A 191 -4.02 10.12 -3.93
N THR A 192 -4.40 9.46 -2.83
CA THR A 192 -3.92 9.81 -1.47
C THR A 192 -2.40 9.71 -1.37
N TYR A 193 -1.78 8.86 -2.19
CA TYR A 193 -0.33 8.69 -2.29
C TYR A 193 0.39 9.97 -2.74
N HIS A 194 -0.21 10.76 -3.64
CA HIS A 194 0.38 12.05 -4.07
C HIS A 194 0.45 13.06 -2.91
N PHE A 195 -0.60 13.13 -2.08
CA PHE A 195 -0.62 14.01 -0.90
C PHE A 195 0.38 13.56 0.16
N LYS A 196 0.45 12.25 0.41
CA LYS A 196 1.47 11.65 1.30
C LYS A 196 2.87 11.97 0.82
N THR A 197 3.15 11.76 -0.47
CA THR A 197 4.47 12.04 -1.07
C THR A 197 4.85 13.51 -0.95
N ALA A 198 3.94 14.43 -1.23
CA ALA A 198 4.17 15.87 -1.07
C ALA A 198 4.52 16.25 0.39
N LEU A 199 3.78 15.68 1.36
CA LEU A 199 4.05 15.90 2.78
C LEU A 199 5.42 15.34 3.20
N MET A 200 5.77 14.13 2.75
CA MET A 200 7.05 13.50 3.09
C MET A 200 8.23 14.32 2.56
N HIS A 201 8.13 14.85 1.33
CA HIS A 201 9.14 15.79 0.80
C HIS A 201 9.23 17.07 1.63
N LEU A 202 8.11 17.66 2.04
CA LEU A 202 8.14 18.83 2.92
C LEU A 202 8.76 18.56 4.29
N LEU A 203 8.57 17.34 4.83
CA LEU A 203 9.21 16.92 6.08
C LEU A 203 10.74 16.82 5.97
N LEU A 204 11.29 16.67 4.76
CA LEU A 204 12.74 16.80 4.53
C LEU A 204 13.19 18.25 4.32
N LEU A 205 12.33 19.09 3.71
CA LEU A 205 12.69 20.46 3.34
C LEU A 205 12.57 21.45 4.50
N LEU A 206 11.70 21.19 5.48
CA LEU A 206 11.45 22.07 6.62
C LEU A 206 11.98 21.45 7.91
N PRO A 207 12.58 22.25 8.82
CA PRO A 207 12.96 21.76 10.13
C PRO A 207 11.77 21.16 10.88
N LEU A 208 11.95 20.00 11.52
CA LEU A 208 10.86 19.33 12.25
C LEU A 208 10.28 20.20 13.39
N SER A 209 11.08 21.13 13.94
CA SER A 209 10.63 22.13 14.93
C SER A 209 9.52 23.05 14.44
N GLU A 210 9.32 23.16 13.13
CA GLU A 210 8.31 23.99 12.47
C GLU A 210 6.96 23.27 12.29
N TRP A 211 6.83 22.04 12.78
CA TRP A 211 5.60 21.23 12.67
C TRP A 211 4.75 21.26 13.94
N ARG A 212 4.83 22.34 14.72
CA ARG A 212 4.05 22.50 15.96
C ARG A 212 2.54 22.49 15.71
N PRO A 213 1.71 22.14 16.71
CA PRO A 213 0.25 22.13 16.58
C PRO A 213 -0.33 23.43 16.01
N GLU A 214 0.24 24.58 16.39
CA GLU A 214 -0.23 25.92 15.98
C GLU A 214 -0.02 26.18 14.48
N GLN A 215 0.91 25.45 13.86
CA GLN A 215 1.23 25.58 12.45
C GLN A 215 0.34 24.72 11.54
N LEU A 216 -0.64 23.97 12.08
CA LEU A 216 -1.51 23.06 11.31
C LEU A 216 -2.07 23.72 10.03
N ALA A 217 -2.64 24.92 10.16
CA ALA A 217 -3.20 25.66 9.05
C ALA A 217 -2.15 26.02 7.98
N GLN A 218 -0.95 26.40 8.42
CA GLN A 218 0.14 26.74 7.52
C GLN A 218 0.70 25.49 6.84
N ARG A 219 0.91 24.40 7.56
CA ARG A 219 1.41 23.13 7.03
C ARG A 219 0.46 22.48 6.02
N LEU A 220 -0.86 22.61 6.22
CA LEU A 220 -1.86 22.24 5.21
C LEU A 220 -1.66 23.04 3.91
N ARG A 221 -1.51 24.36 4.01
CA ARG A 221 -1.25 25.23 2.84
C ARG A 221 0.09 24.92 2.17
N ASP A 222 1.13 24.67 2.94
CA ASP A 222 2.46 24.36 2.40
C ASP A 222 2.42 23.03 1.64
N THR A 223 1.73 22.02 2.17
CA THR A 223 1.54 20.71 1.51
C THR A 223 0.82 20.84 0.18
N LEU A 224 -0.28 21.60 0.17
CA LEU A 224 -1.00 21.89 -1.07
C LEU A 224 -0.16 22.72 -2.05
N SER A 225 0.60 23.70 -1.56
CA SER A 225 1.48 24.52 -2.41
C SER A 225 2.60 23.69 -3.05
N TYR A 226 3.21 22.77 -2.29
CA TYR A 226 4.21 21.85 -2.82
C TYR A 226 3.61 20.97 -3.93
N LEU A 227 2.42 20.39 -3.69
CA LEU A 227 1.73 19.58 -4.68
C LEU A 227 1.32 20.38 -5.92
N HIS A 228 0.84 21.61 -5.76
CA HIS A 228 0.50 22.51 -6.86
C HIS A 228 1.69 22.79 -7.76
N ARG A 229 2.85 23.13 -7.17
CA ARG A 229 4.09 23.33 -7.94
C ARG A 229 4.50 22.08 -8.70
N GLY A 230 4.30 20.90 -8.10
CA GLY A 230 4.51 19.63 -8.78
C GLY A 230 3.56 19.43 -9.96
N LEU A 231 2.29 19.80 -9.83
CA LEU A 231 1.32 19.75 -10.92
C LEU A 231 1.65 20.74 -12.04
N GLU A 232 2.05 21.97 -11.72
CA GLU A 232 2.48 22.97 -12.70
C GLU A 232 3.69 22.47 -13.50
N ALA A 233 4.68 21.92 -12.80
CA ALA A 233 5.87 21.34 -13.40
C ALA A 233 5.65 19.95 -14.02
N LYS A 234 4.47 19.34 -13.83
CA LYS A 234 4.18 17.93 -14.18
C LYS A 234 5.22 16.95 -13.63
N CYS A 235 5.71 17.28 -12.43
CA CYS A 235 6.81 16.58 -11.79
C CYS A 235 6.58 16.45 -10.28
N LEU A 236 6.42 15.21 -9.82
CA LEU A 236 6.41 14.86 -8.41
C LEU A 236 7.23 13.59 -8.26
N TYR A 237 8.45 13.71 -7.74
CA TYR A 237 9.30 12.54 -7.56
C TYR A 237 8.77 11.65 -6.43
N HIS A 238 8.84 10.34 -6.63
CA HIS A 238 8.60 9.35 -5.60
C HIS A 238 9.52 9.61 -4.41
N PHE A 239 8.99 9.55 -3.19
CA PHE A 239 9.74 9.96 -2.00
C PHE A 239 11.02 9.15 -1.78
N LEU A 240 10.97 7.84 -1.99
CA LEU A 240 12.08 6.93 -1.69
C LEU A 240 13.05 6.69 -2.86
N ILE A 241 12.57 6.73 -4.11
CA ILE A 241 13.34 6.26 -5.27
C ILE A 241 14.17 7.40 -5.83
N GLY A 242 15.50 7.21 -5.88
CA GLY A 242 16.44 8.22 -6.37
C GLY A 242 16.55 9.48 -5.49
N ASN A 243 16.02 9.45 -4.26
CA ASN A 243 16.08 10.57 -3.34
C ASN A 243 17.36 10.51 -2.47
N SER A 244 18.35 11.33 -2.82
CA SER A 244 19.63 11.41 -2.10
C SER A 244 19.55 12.17 -0.77
N ALA A 245 18.43 12.85 -0.47
CA ALA A 245 18.23 13.59 0.77
C ALA A 245 17.68 12.73 1.92
N LEU A 246 17.47 11.43 1.70
CA LEU A 246 16.94 10.53 2.72
C LEU A 246 17.94 10.32 3.86
N PRO A 247 17.47 10.25 5.12
CA PRO A 247 18.30 9.85 6.25
C PRO A 247 18.85 8.43 6.06
N ASN A 248 20.11 8.21 6.45
CA ASN A 248 20.80 6.90 6.35
C ASN A 248 20.09 5.75 7.09
N GLN A 249 19.19 6.07 8.02
CA GLN A 249 18.38 5.09 8.77
C GLN A 249 17.28 4.46 7.91
N ILE A 250 16.95 5.03 6.76
CA ILE A 250 15.91 4.51 5.87
C ILE A 250 16.56 3.62 4.80
N PRO A 251 16.40 2.29 4.87
CA PRO A 251 17.01 1.39 3.90
C PRO A 251 16.27 1.45 2.58
N VAL A 252 16.90 2.04 1.56
CA VAL A 252 16.38 2.05 0.19
C VAL A 252 17.20 1.09 -0.67
N PRO A 253 16.59 0.26 -1.54
CA PRO A 253 17.35 -0.57 -2.46
C PRO A 253 18.23 0.27 -3.37
N LYS A 254 19.51 -0.12 -3.44
CA LYS A 254 20.51 0.50 -4.33
C LYS A 254 20.17 0.34 -5.83
N ALA A 255 19.24 -0.55 -6.18
CA ALA A 255 18.84 -0.84 -7.55
C ALA A 255 17.99 0.26 -8.22
N CYS A 256 17.61 1.31 -7.50
CA CYS A 256 16.75 2.39 -8.00
C CYS A 256 17.43 3.77 -7.96
N PRO A 257 18.54 3.99 -8.69
CA PRO A 257 19.31 5.22 -8.59
C PRO A 257 18.65 6.43 -9.26
N GLN A 258 17.75 6.22 -10.23
CA GLN A 258 17.10 7.30 -10.96
C GLN A 258 15.83 7.77 -10.26
N PRO A 259 15.63 9.09 -10.07
CA PRO A 259 14.39 9.64 -9.52
C PRO A 259 13.17 9.25 -10.34
N LEU A 260 12.16 8.67 -9.69
CA LEU A 260 10.93 8.24 -10.34
C LEU A 260 9.89 9.36 -10.31
N ASN A 261 9.48 9.90 -11.46
CA ASN A 261 8.42 10.92 -11.52
C ASN A 261 7.03 10.29 -11.54
N LEU A 262 6.23 10.51 -10.50
CA LEU A 262 4.84 10.04 -10.38
C LEU A 262 3.90 10.74 -11.38
N PHE A 263 4.22 11.98 -11.75
CA PHE A 263 3.44 12.80 -12.69
C PHE A 263 3.91 12.68 -14.14
N GLN A 264 4.73 11.69 -14.47
CA GLN A 264 5.23 11.49 -15.83
C GLN A 264 4.09 11.38 -16.86
N HIS A 265 3.00 10.67 -16.53
CA HIS A 265 1.83 10.53 -17.40
C HIS A 265 1.12 11.86 -17.68
N LEU A 266 1.11 12.81 -16.72
CA LEU A 266 0.50 14.13 -16.90
C LEU A 266 1.19 14.96 -17.98
N ALA A 267 2.47 14.70 -18.25
CA ALA A 267 3.20 15.34 -19.35
C ALA A 267 2.76 14.85 -20.72
N LEU A 268 2.27 13.61 -20.80
CA LEU A 268 1.84 12.96 -22.04
C LEU A 268 0.35 13.16 -22.30
N GLU A 269 -0.45 13.38 -21.25
CA GLU A 269 -1.92 13.42 -21.32
C GLU A 269 -2.50 14.73 -20.79
N PRO A 270 -2.77 15.72 -21.66
CA PRO A 270 -3.31 17.01 -21.25
C PRO A 270 -4.66 16.93 -20.53
N ALA A 271 -5.51 15.96 -20.89
CA ALA A 271 -6.80 15.74 -20.24
C ALA A 271 -6.62 15.27 -18.78
N ALA A 272 -5.71 14.32 -18.53
CA ALA A 272 -5.38 13.86 -17.19
C ALA A 272 -4.77 14.99 -16.34
N HIS A 273 -3.91 15.83 -16.93
CA HIS A 273 -3.37 17.00 -16.25
C HIS A 273 -4.43 18.03 -15.86
N ALA A 274 -5.36 18.36 -16.78
CA ALA A 274 -6.46 19.26 -16.50
C ALA A 274 -7.40 18.71 -15.41
N GLN A 275 -7.68 17.40 -15.44
CA GLN A 275 -8.45 16.74 -14.41
C GLN A 275 -7.75 16.77 -13.05
N ALA A 276 -6.45 16.48 -12.99
CA ALA A 276 -5.66 16.54 -11.75
C ALA A 276 -5.67 17.95 -11.14
N LEU A 277 -5.56 19.00 -11.97
CA LEU A 277 -5.68 20.39 -11.51
C LEU A 277 -7.08 20.69 -10.95
N SER A 278 -8.14 20.21 -11.61
CA SER A 278 -9.51 20.35 -11.11
C SER A 278 -9.68 19.67 -9.74
N GLU A 279 -9.25 18.41 -9.60
CA GLU A 279 -9.28 17.66 -8.34
C GLU A 279 -8.49 18.36 -7.22
N PHE A 280 -7.34 18.94 -7.57
CA PHE A 280 -6.53 19.71 -6.64
C PHE A 280 -7.25 20.98 -6.16
N LEU A 281 -7.80 21.78 -7.08
CA LEU A 281 -8.50 23.02 -6.76
C LEU A 281 -9.68 22.77 -5.82
N GLU A 282 -10.44 21.69 -6.05
CA GLU A 282 -11.52 21.28 -5.16
C GLU A 282 -11.06 20.98 -3.73
N THR A 283 -9.93 20.28 -3.60
CA THR A 283 -9.35 19.97 -2.29
C THR A 283 -8.85 21.24 -1.60
N MET A 284 -8.23 22.14 -2.37
CA MET A 284 -7.75 23.43 -1.88
C MET A 284 -8.90 24.31 -1.37
N GLU A 285 -10.01 24.41 -2.10
CA GLU A 285 -11.17 25.18 -1.66
C GLU A 285 -11.78 24.63 -0.37
N GLN A 286 -11.82 23.31 -0.19
CA GLN A 286 -12.27 22.70 1.06
C GLN A 286 -11.35 23.04 2.24
N VAL A 287 -10.03 22.96 2.04
CA VAL A 287 -9.08 23.39 3.07
C VAL A 287 -9.23 24.87 3.37
N ARG A 288 -9.46 25.72 2.36
CA ARG A 288 -9.74 27.16 2.58
C ARG A 288 -11.01 27.39 3.40
N ALA A 289 -12.06 26.61 3.15
CA ALA A 289 -13.31 26.70 3.92
C ALA A 289 -13.14 26.27 5.39
N LEU A 290 -12.24 25.33 5.68
CA LEU A 290 -11.95 24.88 7.05
C LEU A 290 -11.05 25.83 7.83
N LEU A 291 -10.18 26.57 7.15
CA LEU A 291 -9.19 27.43 7.80
C LEU A 291 -9.76 28.85 7.98
N PRO A 292 -9.64 29.44 9.19
CA PRO A 292 -10.09 30.81 9.40
C PRO A 292 -9.36 31.76 8.45
N GLN A 293 -10.12 32.62 7.76
CA GLN A 293 -9.51 33.66 6.95
C GLN A 293 -8.74 34.60 7.88
N ARG A 294 -7.46 34.85 7.59
CA ARG A 294 -6.69 35.85 8.33
C ARG A 294 -7.40 37.19 8.14
N SER A 295 -7.97 37.72 9.22
CA SER A 295 -8.25 39.15 9.33
C SER A 295 -6.93 39.89 9.05
N LYS A 296 -6.95 40.78 8.06
CA LYS A 296 -5.83 41.68 7.76
C LYS A 296 -5.57 42.61 8.92
#